data_AF-A0A835M597-F1
#
_entry.id   AF-A0A835M597-F1
#
_cell.length_a   1.000
_cell.length_b   1.000
_cell.length_c   1.000
_cell.angle_alpha   90.00
_cell.angle_beta   90.00
_cell.angle_gamma   90.00
#
_symmetry.space_group_name_H-M   'P 1'
#
loop_
_entity.id
_entity.type
_entity.pdbx_description
1 polymer ?
#
loop_
_entity_poly.entity_id
_entity_poly.type
_entity_poly.pdbx_seq_one_letter_code
_entity_poly.pdbx_strand_id
1 'polypeptide(L)'
;MAVSSRALSVVYILSSLFALSTCQNCSNFTFSKNRVFNSCIDLPYLDAHLHWNYISSTGRIELAYRASQTPTGWIAWAINLTGYGMPGSQALVAFQNSNGSLIAYPTQIRSYSPSLRPHALSFPVPYIAAEYANNEMIIFAVIGPLANDTTVNHLWQTGSSVSNDIPQIHQTTGPHVQSMGTLDFLSGKGLKLGENV
;
A
#
# COMPACT_ATOMS: atom_id res chain seq x y z
N MET A 1 -69.13 5.62 -33.85
CA MET A 1 -67.68 5.54 -34.15
C MET A 1 -66.95 5.44 -32.82
N ALA A 2 -66.22 4.36 -32.56
CA ALA A 2 -65.47 4.17 -31.31
C ALA A 2 -63.97 4.27 -31.61
N VAL A 3 -63.27 5.18 -30.94
CA VAL A 3 -61.82 5.38 -31.12
C VAL A 3 -61.09 4.56 -30.06
N SER A 4 -60.43 3.48 -30.47
CA SER A 4 -59.58 2.67 -29.60
C SER A 4 -58.23 3.36 -29.42
N SER A 5 -57.97 3.90 -28.23
CA SER A 5 -56.64 4.39 -27.86
C SER A 5 -55.76 3.21 -27.42
N ARG A 6 -54.66 2.95 -28.15
CA ARG A 6 -53.64 1.98 -27.75
C ARG A 6 -52.50 2.71 -27.06
N ALA A 7 -52.40 2.54 -25.73
CA ALA A 7 -51.25 3.01 -24.98
C ALA A 7 -50.01 2.19 -25.35
N LEU A 8 -48.97 2.84 -25.88
CA LEU A 8 -47.64 2.23 -26.02
C LEU A 8 -46.86 2.38 -24.71
N SER A 9 -46.70 1.28 -23.97
CA SER A 9 -45.80 1.22 -22.82
C SER A 9 -44.35 1.14 -23.29
N VAL A 10 -43.58 2.22 -23.11
CA VAL A 10 -42.13 2.23 -23.36
C VAL A 10 -41.40 1.70 -22.13
N VAL A 11 -40.86 0.48 -22.22
CA VAL A 11 -40.05 -0.13 -21.17
C VAL A 11 -38.61 0.33 -21.31
N TYR A 12 -38.17 1.24 -20.44
CA TYR A 12 -36.75 1.61 -20.32
C TYR A 12 -36.00 0.51 -19.57
N ILE A 13 -35.21 -0.29 -20.30
CA ILE A 13 -34.27 -1.25 -19.71
C ILE A 13 -33.04 -0.48 -19.24
N LEU A 14 -32.97 -0.21 -17.94
CA LEU A 14 -31.79 0.39 -17.30
C LEU A 14 -30.70 -0.67 -17.14
N SER A 15 -29.86 -0.84 -18.17
CA SER A 15 -28.73 -1.78 -18.15
C SER A 15 -27.64 -1.30 -17.18
N SER A 16 -27.71 -1.77 -15.94
CA SER A 16 -26.70 -1.54 -14.90
C SER A 16 -25.40 -2.27 -15.26
N LEU A 17 -24.41 -1.51 -15.72
CA LEU A 17 -23.02 -1.98 -15.86
C LEU A 17 -22.41 -2.15 -14.47
N PHE A 18 -22.68 -3.28 -13.83
CA PHE A 18 -21.94 -3.71 -12.65
C PHE A 18 -20.52 -4.07 -13.06
N ALA A 19 -19.57 -3.17 -12.81
CA ALA A 19 -18.16 -3.49 -12.86
C ALA A 19 -17.87 -4.54 -11.77
N LEU A 20 -17.54 -5.76 -12.19
CA LEU A 20 -17.14 -6.84 -11.31
C LEU A 20 -15.71 -6.57 -10.80
N SER A 21 -15.59 -5.75 -9.76
CA SER A 21 -14.36 -5.62 -8.98
C SER A 21 -14.11 -6.94 -8.25
N THR A 22 -13.24 -7.79 -8.80
CA THR A 22 -12.77 -8.99 -8.11
C THR A 22 -11.82 -8.57 -7.00
N CYS A 23 -12.25 -8.73 -5.75
CA CYS A 23 -11.38 -8.52 -4.58
C CYS A 23 -10.24 -9.56 -4.64
N GLN A 24 -9.06 -9.14 -5.09
CA GLN A 24 -7.90 -10.03 -5.14
C GLN A 24 -7.32 -10.18 -3.74
N ASN A 25 -7.76 -11.23 -3.03
CA ASN A 25 -7.15 -11.66 -1.79
C ASN A 25 -5.67 -12.01 -2.03
N CYS A 26 -4.80 -11.74 -1.07
CA CYS A 26 -3.40 -11.54 -1.40
C CYS A 26 -2.69 -12.70 -2.12
N SER A 27 -3.05 -13.94 -1.78
CA SER A 27 -2.51 -15.18 -2.36
C SER A 27 -2.66 -15.30 -3.88
N ASN A 28 -3.57 -14.54 -4.48
CA ASN A 28 -3.97 -14.71 -5.88
C ASN A 28 -3.49 -13.56 -6.79
N PHE A 29 -2.66 -12.64 -6.28
CA PHE A 29 -2.15 -11.51 -7.06
C PHE A 29 -0.97 -11.92 -7.95
N THR A 30 -1.09 -11.68 -9.26
CA THR A 30 -0.01 -11.92 -10.23
C THR A 30 0.78 -10.64 -10.47
N PHE A 31 2.04 -10.61 -10.04
CA PHE A 31 2.94 -9.49 -10.29
C PHE A 31 3.49 -9.45 -11.72
N SER A 32 3.85 -8.24 -12.16
CA SER A 32 4.61 -8.06 -13.39
C SER A 32 5.99 -8.75 -13.31
N LYS A 33 6.61 -8.96 -14.47
CA LYS A 33 7.99 -9.46 -14.60
C LYS A 33 8.23 -10.81 -13.89
N ASN A 34 7.17 -11.61 -13.72
CA ASN A 34 7.18 -12.90 -13.05
C ASN A 34 7.76 -12.87 -11.62
N ARG A 35 7.56 -11.77 -10.87
CA ARG A 35 7.91 -11.74 -9.44
C ARG A 35 6.99 -12.68 -8.67
N VAL A 36 7.56 -13.42 -7.73
CA VAL A 36 6.84 -14.36 -6.86
C VAL A 36 7.22 -14.07 -5.40
N PHE A 37 6.23 -14.05 -4.52
CA PHE A 37 6.42 -13.87 -3.09
C PHE A 37 5.81 -15.05 -2.33
N ASN A 38 6.55 -15.60 -1.39
CA ASN A 38 6.18 -16.80 -0.63
C ASN A 38 5.31 -16.48 0.60
N SER A 39 5.20 -15.21 0.98
CA SER A 39 4.42 -14.75 2.12
C SER A 39 3.62 -13.49 1.75
N CYS A 40 2.39 -13.39 2.26
CA CYS A 40 1.64 -12.15 2.23
C CYS A 40 0.64 -12.05 3.38
N ILE A 41 0.27 -10.82 3.74
CA ILE A 41 -0.91 -10.46 4.51
C ILE A 41 -1.79 -9.44 3.76
N ASP A 42 -3.10 -9.64 3.85
CA ASP A 42 -4.09 -8.59 3.61
C ASP A 42 -4.11 -7.65 4.83
N LEU A 43 -3.89 -6.35 4.62
CA LEU A 43 -3.85 -5.37 5.72
C LEU A 43 -5.28 -4.92 6.07
N PRO A 44 -5.65 -4.77 7.36
CA PRO A 44 -7.05 -4.52 7.75
C PRO A 44 -7.69 -3.21 7.24
N TYR A 45 -6.89 -2.30 6.67
CA TYR A 45 -7.28 -0.93 6.35
C TYR A 45 -6.63 -0.46 5.05
N LEU A 46 -7.28 0.51 4.39
CA LEU A 46 -6.80 1.21 3.18
C LEU A 46 -6.67 0.33 1.92
N ASP A 47 -7.35 -0.83 1.88
CA ASP A 47 -7.35 -1.76 0.74
C ASP A 47 -5.93 -2.06 0.25
N ALA A 48 -5.12 -2.51 1.21
CA ALA A 48 -3.68 -2.59 1.12
C ALA A 48 -3.19 -3.99 1.49
N HIS A 49 -2.07 -4.41 0.88
CA HIS A 49 -1.53 -5.75 1.05
C HIS A 49 -0.01 -5.70 1.03
N LEU A 50 0.63 -6.59 1.79
CA LEU A 50 2.08 -6.65 1.90
C LEU A 50 2.57 -8.07 1.65
N HIS A 51 3.29 -8.24 0.53
CA HIS A 51 3.92 -9.48 0.11
C HIS A 51 5.42 -9.43 0.39
N TRP A 52 6.05 -10.56 0.71
CA TRP A 52 7.49 -10.61 0.91
C TRP A 52 8.14 -11.99 0.73
N ASN A 53 9.46 -11.97 0.56
CA ASN A 53 10.40 -13.08 0.69
C ASN A 53 11.47 -12.69 1.72
N TYR A 54 11.74 -13.54 2.70
CA TYR A 54 12.90 -13.38 3.60
C TYR A 54 14.09 -14.20 3.07
N ILE A 55 15.22 -13.54 2.79
CA ILE A 55 16.44 -14.16 2.27
C ILE A 55 17.37 -14.49 3.43
N SER A 56 17.21 -15.68 4.03
CA SER A 56 17.95 -16.11 5.23
C SER A 56 19.48 -16.05 5.10
N SER A 57 20.04 -16.18 3.90
CA SER A 57 21.49 -16.09 3.66
C SER A 57 22.06 -14.67 3.73
N THR A 58 21.22 -13.63 3.69
CA THR A 58 21.64 -12.23 3.73
C THR A 58 20.88 -11.37 4.75
N GLY A 59 19.85 -11.93 5.39
CA GLY A 59 18.92 -11.22 6.28
C GLY A 59 18.06 -10.15 5.58
N ARG A 60 18.07 -10.12 4.24
CA ARG A 60 17.31 -9.15 3.44
C ARG A 60 15.87 -9.58 3.25
N ILE A 61 15.01 -8.60 3.08
CA ILE A 61 13.60 -8.80 2.74
C ILE A 61 13.36 -8.22 1.35
N GLU A 62 12.90 -9.05 0.42
CA GLU A 62 12.27 -8.56 -0.81
C GLU A 62 10.79 -8.37 -0.52
N LEU A 63 10.20 -7.24 -0.90
CA LEU A 63 8.78 -6.96 -0.64
C LEU A 63 8.07 -6.30 -1.81
N ALA A 64 6.76 -6.51 -1.85
CA ALA A 64 5.82 -5.70 -2.60
C ALA A 64 4.71 -5.21 -1.65
N TYR A 65 4.66 -3.90 -1.41
CA TYR A 65 3.51 -3.25 -0.76
C TYR A 65 2.61 -2.68 -1.84
N ARG A 66 1.34 -3.08 -1.86
CA ARG A 66 0.33 -2.58 -2.81
C ARG A 66 -0.86 -1.98 -2.08
N ALA A 67 -1.50 -0.97 -2.66
CA ALA A 67 -2.77 -0.45 -2.19
C ALA A 67 -3.58 0.18 -3.34
N SER A 68 -4.91 0.13 -3.24
CA SER A 68 -5.81 0.87 -4.12
C SER A 68 -5.53 2.37 -4.06
N GLN A 69 -5.31 2.99 -5.21
CA GLN A 69 -4.92 4.39 -5.31
C GLN A 69 -5.25 4.97 -6.70
N THR A 70 -5.49 6.29 -6.76
CA THR A 70 -5.60 7.07 -8.00
C THR A 70 -4.23 7.57 -8.49
N PRO A 71 -4.04 7.90 -9.77
CA PRO A 71 -2.74 8.36 -10.27
C PRO A 71 -2.23 9.64 -9.60
N THR A 72 -3.13 10.50 -9.12
CA THR A 72 -2.80 11.77 -8.42
C THR A 72 -2.43 11.60 -6.95
N GLY A 73 -2.66 10.41 -6.40
CA GLY A 73 -2.36 10.10 -5.01
C GLY A 73 -0.99 9.48 -4.81
N TRP A 74 -0.76 9.03 -3.58
CA TRP A 74 0.48 8.42 -3.14
C TRP A 74 0.22 7.27 -2.18
N ILE A 75 1.17 6.35 -2.07
CA ILE A 75 1.16 5.26 -1.09
C ILE A 75 2.47 5.25 -0.33
N ALA A 76 2.44 4.82 0.93
CA ALA A 76 3.64 4.60 1.71
C ALA A 76 3.51 3.38 2.62
N TRP A 77 4.62 2.69 2.82
CA TRP A 77 4.79 1.66 3.83
C TRP A 77 6.07 1.95 4.63
N ALA A 78 6.01 1.79 5.94
CA ALA A 78 7.07 2.22 6.83
C ALA A 78 7.33 1.22 7.96
N ILE A 79 8.58 1.19 8.44
CA ILE A 79 9.00 0.48 9.64
C ILE A 79 9.33 1.50 10.74
N ASN A 80 8.88 1.25 11.97
CA ASN A 80 9.36 1.91 13.18
C ASN A 80 10.15 0.88 14.02
N LEU A 81 11.48 1.02 14.05
CA LEU A 81 12.37 0.10 14.77
C LEU A 81 12.46 0.37 16.29
N THR A 82 11.95 1.50 16.77
CA THR A 82 12.14 1.94 18.16
C THR A 82 10.84 2.31 18.88
N GLY A 83 9.68 2.06 18.26
CA GLY A 83 8.38 2.42 18.84
C GLY A 83 7.20 2.03 17.96
N TYR A 84 6.03 2.55 18.32
CA TYR A 84 4.79 2.46 17.54
C TYR A 84 4.35 3.86 17.10
N GLY A 85 3.58 3.94 16.02
CA GLY A 85 3.08 5.21 15.50
C GLY A 85 4.05 5.91 14.54
N MET A 86 3.57 7.02 13.97
CA MET A 86 4.20 7.72 12.85
C MET A 86 5.60 8.30 13.18
N PRO A 87 5.84 9.04 14.29
CA PRO A 87 7.17 9.58 14.60
C PRO A 87 8.21 8.48 14.87
N GLY A 88 9.40 8.62 14.27
CA GLY A 88 10.46 7.62 14.31
C GLY A 88 10.41 6.60 13.16
N SER A 89 9.34 6.60 12.36
CA SER A 89 9.18 5.66 11.25
C SER A 89 10.09 5.98 10.07
N GLN A 90 10.40 4.95 9.29
CA GLN A 90 11.27 4.98 8.12
C GLN A 90 10.49 4.38 6.95
N ALA A 91 10.14 5.24 5.99
CA ALA A 91 9.13 4.95 5.00
C ALA A 91 9.71 4.75 3.61
N LEU A 92 9.10 3.86 2.85
CA LEU A 92 9.17 3.79 1.39
C LEU A 92 7.89 4.46 0.87
N VAL A 93 8.04 5.45 -0.01
CA VAL A 93 6.92 6.23 -0.57
C VAL A 93 6.93 6.09 -2.08
N ALA A 94 5.74 6.01 -2.71
CA ALA A 94 5.58 6.08 -4.16
C ALA A 94 4.40 6.97 -4.57
N PHE A 95 4.53 7.58 -5.75
CA PHE A 95 3.51 8.38 -6.42
C PHE A 95 3.87 8.63 -7.89
N GLN A 96 2.91 9.14 -8.68
CA GLN A 96 3.17 9.65 -10.01
C GLN A 96 3.65 11.09 -9.94
N ASN A 97 4.87 11.33 -10.41
CA ASN A 97 5.52 12.63 -10.43
C ASN A 97 4.88 13.55 -11.49
N SER A 98 5.05 14.87 -11.38
CA SER A 98 4.48 15.88 -12.29
C SER A 98 4.78 15.66 -13.78
N ASN A 99 5.90 15.03 -14.10
CA ASN A 99 6.32 14.64 -15.45
C ASN A 99 5.70 13.31 -15.95
N GLY A 100 4.76 12.72 -15.21
CA GLY A 100 4.08 11.47 -15.52
C GLY A 100 4.88 10.21 -15.16
N SER A 101 6.14 10.31 -14.75
CA SER A 101 6.91 9.14 -14.30
C SER A 101 6.45 8.66 -12.93
N LEU A 102 6.37 7.36 -12.72
CA LEU A 102 6.07 6.77 -11.42
C LEU A 102 7.38 6.55 -10.66
N ILE A 103 7.48 7.11 -9.45
CA ILE A 103 8.71 7.08 -8.66
C ILE A 103 8.48 6.45 -7.30
N ALA A 104 9.55 5.89 -6.72
CA ALA A 104 9.58 5.41 -5.35
C ALA A 104 10.92 5.75 -4.69
N TYR A 105 10.89 6.15 -3.42
CA TYR A 105 12.11 6.46 -2.66
C TYR A 105 11.94 6.26 -1.15
N PRO A 106 13.05 6.04 -0.40
CA PRO A 106 13.04 6.06 1.05
C PRO A 106 12.96 7.49 1.62
N THR A 107 12.31 7.67 2.77
CA THR A 107 12.27 8.92 3.54
C THR A 107 12.14 8.66 5.05
N GLN A 108 12.42 9.67 5.88
CA GLN A 108 12.34 9.58 7.34
C GLN A 108 11.15 10.38 7.89
N ILE A 109 10.37 9.75 8.77
CA ILE A 109 9.17 10.31 9.38
C ILE A 109 9.48 10.70 10.83
N ARG A 110 10.06 11.89 11.01
CA ARG A 110 10.49 12.37 12.34
C ARG A 110 9.40 13.08 13.15
N SER A 111 8.26 13.37 12.55
CA SER A 111 7.12 14.09 13.16
C SER A 111 5.82 13.77 12.42
N TYR A 112 4.71 14.34 12.86
CA TYR A 112 3.42 14.31 12.16
C TYR A 112 3.35 15.23 10.92
N SER A 113 4.37 16.06 10.70
CA SER A 113 4.50 16.93 9.51
C SER A 113 5.90 16.77 8.90
N PRO A 114 6.24 15.56 8.38
CA PRO A 114 7.52 15.31 7.74
C PRO A 114 7.62 16.05 6.40
N SER A 115 8.84 16.33 5.94
CA SER A 115 9.06 16.94 4.62
C SER A 115 8.79 16.00 3.45
N LEU A 116 8.71 14.69 3.72
CA LEU A 116 8.57 13.58 2.76
C LEU A 116 9.58 13.61 1.60
N ARG A 117 10.71 14.32 1.74
CA ARG A 117 11.78 14.33 0.73
C ARG A 117 12.63 13.05 0.80
N PRO A 118 13.27 12.62 -0.29
CA PRO A 118 14.18 11.48 -0.28
C PRO A 118 15.25 11.58 0.81
N HIS A 119 15.41 10.52 1.61
CA HIS A 119 16.41 10.44 2.68
C HIS A 119 16.79 8.97 2.95
N ALA A 120 18.07 8.71 3.22
CA ALA A 120 18.53 7.36 3.58
C ALA A 120 17.90 6.86 4.90
N LEU A 121 17.69 5.55 4.99
CA LEU A 121 17.19 4.88 6.20
C LEU A 121 18.36 4.34 7.04
N SER A 122 18.10 3.93 8.27
CA SER A 122 19.06 3.27 9.16
C SER A 122 19.40 1.83 8.74
N PHE A 123 18.68 1.31 7.74
CA PHE A 123 18.92 0.02 7.11
C PHE A 123 19.05 0.19 5.58
N PRO A 124 19.79 -0.67 4.87
CA PRO A 124 19.98 -0.54 3.43
C PRO A 124 18.66 -0.69 2.66
N VAL A 125 18.53 0.03 1.53
CA VAL A 125 17.48 -0.17 0.53
C VAL A 125 18.16 -0.35 -0.84
N PRO A 126 18.84 -1.50 -1.10
CA PRO A 126 19.60 -1.73 -2.33
C PRO A 126 18.75 -1.75 -3.61
N TYR A 127 17.43 -1.90 -3.49
CA TYR A 127 16.51 -1.84 -4.62
C TYR A 127 15.20 -1.17 -4.20
N ILE A 128 14.69 -0.27 -5.04
CA ILE A 128 13.33 0.25 -4.93
C ILE A 128 12.79 0.60 -6.33
N ALA A 129 11.51 0.35 -6.55
CA ALA A 129 10.76 0.74 -7.75
C ALA A 129 9.28 0.87 -7.42
N ALA A 130 8.52 1.53 -8.30
CA ALA A 130 7.06 1.49 -8.25
C ALA A 130 6.45 1.06 -9.59
N GLU A 131 5.24 0.49 -9.52
CA GLU A 131 4.36 0.23 -10.66
C GLU A 131 2.93 0.65 -10.33
N TYR A 132 2.16 1.02 -11.36
CA TYR A 132 0.75 1.41 -11.23
C TYR A 132 -0.05 0.69 -12.30
N ALA A 133 -1.03 -0.12 -11.89
CA ALA A 133 -1.87 -0.91 -12.78
C ALA A 133 -3.19 -1.24 -12.06
N ASN A 134 -4.28 -1.41 -12.81
CA ASN A 134 -5.57 -1.85 -12.27
C ASN A 134 -6.12 -1.00 -11.10
N ASN A 135 -5.78 0.29 -11.04
CA ASN A 135 -6.08 1.21 -9.93
C ASN A 135 -5.40 0.88 -8.60
N GLU A 136 -4.32 0.09 -8.64
CA GLU A 136 -3.41 -0.12 -7.52
C GLU A 136 -2.06 0.51 -7.82
N MET A 137 -1.44 1.07 -6.80
CA MET A 137 -0.03 1.44 -6.81
C MET A 137 0.75 0.38 -6.02
N ILE A 138 1.95 0.05 -6.47
CA ILE A 138 2.80 -1.00 -5.88
C ILE A 138 4.20 -0.43 -5.66
N ILE A 139 4.73 -0.54 -4.44
CA ILE A 139 6.14 -0.35 -4.10
C ILE A 139 6.81 -1.72 -4.11
N PHE A 140 7.79 -1.92 -4.98
CA PHE A 140 8.72 -3.03 -4.88
C PHE A 140 10.00 -2.57 -4.21
N ALA A 141 10.51 -3.31 -3.24
CA ALA A 141 11.79 -3.01 -2.62
C ALA A 141 12.57 -4.26 -2.21
N VAL A 142 13.88 -4.10 -2.07
CA VAL A 142 14.70 -4.98 -1.24
C VAL A 142 15.25 -4.12 -0.12
N ILE A 143 15.00 -4.54 1.13
CA ILE A 143 15.44 -3.83 2.33
C ILE A 143 16.36 -4.71 3.18
N GLY A 144 17.20 -4.06 3.97
CA GLY A 144 18.00 -4.68 5.00
C GLY A 144 19.37 -5.24 4.54
N PRO A 145 19.99 -6.10 5.36
CA PRO A 145 19.44 -6.68 6.58
C PRO A 145 18.99 -5.65 7.62
N LEU A 146 17.92 -5.99 8.34
CA LEU A 146 17.51 -5.24 9.52
C LEU A 146 18.50 -5.54 10.67
N ALA A 147 18.25 -4.98 11.86
CA ALA A 147 19.03 -5.31 13.05
C ALA A 147 18.74 -6.75 13.53
N ASN A 148 19.03 -7.06 14.79
CA ASN A 148 18.96 -8.41 15.36
C ASN A 148 17.53 -9.00 15.50
N ASP A 149 16.53 -8.46 14.80
CA ASP A 149 15.14 -8.90 14.86
C ASP A 149 14.50 -8.87 13.46
N THR A 150 13.67 -9.87 13.17
CA THR A 150 12.81 -9.96 11.97
C THR A 150 11.39 -9.49 12.23
N THR A 151 11.07 -9.23 13.51
CA THR A 151 9.86 -8.58 13.98
C THR A 151 10.01 -7.07 13.89
N VAL A 152 9.05 -6.40 13.25
CA VAL A 152 9.00 -4.95 13.13
C VAL A 152 7.61 -4.42 13.44
N ASN A 153 7.55 -3.21 14.00
CA ASN A 153 6.33 -2.42 13.94
C ASN A 153 6.29 -1.74 12.59
N HIS A 154 5.19 -1.92 11.86
CA HIS A 154 4.99 -1.31 10.56
C HIS A 154 3.77 -0.40 10.52
N LEU A 155 3.76 0.51 9.55
CA LEU A 155 2.66 1.41 9.26
C LEU A 155 2.47 1.49 7.77
N TRP A 156 1.24 1.76 7.34
CA TRP A 156 0.93 1.97 5.94
C TRP A 156 -0.03 3.13 5.78
N GLN A 157 0.10 3.86 4.68
CA GLN A 157 -0.72 5.03 4.38
C GLN A 157 -1.00 5.14 2.89
N THR A 158 -2.09 5.83 2.59
CA THR A 158 -2.43 6.36 1.27
C THR A 158 -2.81 7.83 1.44
N GLY A 159 -2.59 8.64 0.41
CA GLY A 159 -3.07 10.03 0.37
C GLY A 159 -3.51 10.42 -1.03
N SER A 160 -4.45 11.34 -1.12
CA SER A 160 -5.18 11.65 -2.38
C SER A 160 -4.49 12.66 -3.29
N SER A 161 -3.42 13.32 -2.84
CA SER A 161 -2.77 14.39 -3.59
C SER A 161 -1.26 14.49 -3.38
N VAL A 162 -0.58 14.89 -4.45
CA VAL A 162 0.83 15.29 -4.49
C VAL A 162 0.87 16.75 -4.96
N SER A 163 1.73 17.58 -4.39
CA SER A 163 1.92 18.97 -4.79
C SER A 163 3.41 19.29 -4.86
N ASN A 164 3.86 19.90 -5.97
CA ASN A 164 5.27 20.18 -6.26
C ASN A 164 6.18 18.95 -6.06
N ASP A 165 5.74 17.78 -6.54
CA ASP A 165 6.42 16.49 -6.41
C ASP A 165 6.72 16.07 -4.94
N ILE A 166 5.88 16.54 -4.00
CA ILE A 166 5.88 16.15 -2.59
C ILE A 166 4.50 15.60 -2.22
N PRO A 167 4.40 14.38 -1.63
CA PRO A 167 3.13 13.85 -1.16
C PRO A 167 2.50 14.75 -0.09
N GLN A 168 1.19 14.98 -0.16
CA GLN A 168 0.49 15.85 0.80
C GLN A 168 -0.06 15.06 1.99
N ILE A 169 -0.48 15.77 3.03
CA ILE A 169 -1.05 15.16 4.26
C ILE A 169 -2.19 14.18 3.93
N HIS A 170 -2.12 12.97 4.50
CA HIS A 170 -3.21 12.00 4.45
C HIS A 170 -4.27 12.33 5.50
N GLN A 171 -5.45 11.71 5.40
CA GLN A 171 -6.49 11.86 6.42
C GLN A 171 -5.98 11.41 7.80
N THR A 172 -6.26 12.17 8.85
CA THR A 172 -5.74 11.96 10.21
C THR A 172 -6.74 11.29 11.15
N THR A 173 -7.71 10.55 10.60
CA THR A 173 -8.82 9.92 11.33
C THR A 173 -9.20 8.56 10.73
N GLY A 174 -9.97 7.76 11.48
CA GLY A 174 -10.52 6.49 11.00
C GLY A 174 -9.43 5.47 10.59
N PRO A 175 -9.59 4.78 9.45
CA PRO A 175 -8.64 3.74 9.00
C PRO A 175 -7.17 4.19 9.00
N HIS A 176 -6.89 5.46 8.67
CA HIS A 176 -5.53 5.98 8.61
C HIS A 176 -4.82 6.00 9.97
N VAL A 177 -5.52 6.26 11.09
CA VAL A 177 -4.91 6.17 12.43
C VAL A 177 -4.88 4.76 12.99
N GLN A 178 -5.53 3.81 12.31
CA GLN A 178 -5.54 2.39 12.64
C GLN A 178 -4.56 1.58 11.76
N SER A 179 -3.98 2.19 10.73
CA SER A 179 -3.08 1.56 9.74
C SER A 179 -1.65 1.35 10.29
N MET A 180 -1.56 0.57 11.36
CA MET A 180 -0.31 0.13 11.98
C MET A 180 -0.48 -1.28 12.56
N GLY A 181 0.64 -1.97 12.77
CA GLY A 181 0.65 -3.33 13.31
C GLY A 181 2.06 -3.85 13.53
N THR A 182 2.18 -5.12 13.89
CA THR A 182 3.46 -5.80 14.07
C THR A 182 3.57 -6.95 13.07
N LEU A 183 4.75 -7.13 12.49
CA LEU A 183 5.01 -8.09 11.42
C LEU A 183 6.31 -8.83 11.71
N ASP A 184 6.28 -10.16 11.70
CA ASP A 184 7.50 -10.97 11.64
C ASP A 184 7.73 -11.51 10.23
N PHE A 185 8.84 -11.10 9.62
CA PHE A 185 9.23 -11.52 8.28
C PHE A 185 9.60 -13.01 8.18
N LEU A 186 9.95 -13.68 9.29
CA LEU A 186 10.30 -15.12 9.28
C LEU A 186 9.07 -16.04 9.32
N SER A 187 8.15 -15.83 10.27
CA SER A 187 7.01 -16.74 10.46
C SER A 187 5.86 -16.55 9.47
N GLY A 188 5.90 -15.52 8.62
CA GLY A 188 4.82 -15.20 7.69
C GLY A 188 3.63 -14.48 8.34
N LYS A 189 3.70 -14.14 9.63
CA LYS A 189 2.55 -13.68 10.41
C LYS A 189 2.56 -12.18 10.67
N GLY A 190 1.48 -11.52 10.27
CA GLY A 190 1.07 -10.24 10.86
C GLY A 190 0.48 -10.50 12.26
N LEU A 191 1.12 -9.95 13.29
CA LEU A 191 0.66 -10.04 14.66
C LEU A 191 -0.31 -8.88 14.95
N LYS A 192 -1.56 -9.21 15.22
CA LYS A 192 -2.57 -8.24 15.64
C LYS A 192 -2.34 -7.88 17.11
N LEU A 193 -2.31 -6.59 17.42
CA LEU A 193 -2.43 -6.10 18.80
C LEU A 193 -3.83 -6.45 19.33
N GLY A 194 -3.97 -7.51 20.12
CA GLY A 194 -5.24 -7.87 20.77
C GLY A 194 -5.41 -9.32 21.21
N GLU A 195 -4.73 -10.30 20.62
CA GLU A 195 -4.83 -11.71 21.03
C GLU A 195 -3.75 -12.06 22.07
N ASN A 196 -4.00 -11.69 23.34
CA ASN A 196 -3.44 -12.32 24.55
C ASN A 196 -4.06 -11.70 25.83
N VAL A 197 -5.29 -12.10 26.15
CA VAL A 197 -5.85 -12.17 27.52
C VAL A 197 -6.69 -13.44 27.59
#